data_AF-A0A533VH58-F1
#
_entry.id   AF-A0A533VH58-F1
#
_cell.length_a   1.000
_cell.length_b   1.000
_cell.length_c   1.000
_cell.angle_alpha   90.00
_cell.angle_beta   90.00
_cell.angle_gamma   90.00
#
_symmetry.space_group_name_H-M   'P 1'
#
loop_
_entity.id
_entity.type
_entity.pdbx_description
1 polymer ?
#
loop_
_entity_poly.entity_id
_entity_poly.type
_entity_poly.pdbx_seq_one_letter_code
_entity_poly.pdbx_strand_id
1 'polypeptide(L)'
;MASRNIVYIREFDKFDSMGNSICRNTGCQNLVKYPFRKYCSKGCSKQFGKWYYHNFYWERVRSDIFKRDNYTCQICRKKYPYTYRKKFARSKRLECDHIIPRSLYKELGFRFDSLDNKIKTITEFLHSHDNLRTLCKECHKGVTKEYLQCPTDLYLKNKNLTHV
;
A
#
# COMPACT_ATOMS: atom_id res chain seq x y z
N MET A 1 -6.15 -8.81 -20.19
CA MET A 1 -6.78 -8.27 -18.96
C MET A 1 -5.71 -7.53 -18.16
N ALA A 2 -5.90 -6.25 -17.84
CA ALA A 2 -4.93 -5.54 -16.99
C ALA A 2 -4.88 -6.24 -15.63
N SER A 3 -3.71 -6.79 -15.27
CA SER A 3 -3.50 -7.41 -13.95
C SER A 3 -3.80 -6.35 -12.90
N ARG A 4 -4.88 -6.54 -12.13
CA ARG A 4 -5.15 -5.67 -10.99
C ARG A 4 -4.04 -5.94 -9.97
N ASN A 5 -3.18 -4.95 -9.68
CA ASN A 5 -2.14 -5.03 -8.64
C ASN A 5 -2.81 -5.15 -7.26
N ILE A 6 -3.36 -6.32 -6.96
CA ILE A 6 -4.13 -6.65 -5.78
C ILE A 6 -3.56 -7.95 -5.21
N VAL A 7 -3.41 -7.99 -3.89
CA VAL A 7 -3.17 -9.23 -3.15
C VAL A 7 -4.45 -9.54 -2.40
N TYR A 8 -5.02 -10.71 -2.67
CA TYR A 8 -6.23 -11.19 -2.02
C TYR A 8 -5.86 -11.90 -0.72
N ILE A 9 -6.65 -11.67 0.32
CA ILE A 9 -6.45 -12.30 1.64
C ILE A 9 -6.37 -13.83 1.61
N ARG A 10 -6.99 -14.47 0.60
CA ARG A 10 -6.99 -15.93 0.42
C ARG A 10 -5.64 -16.46 -0.07
N GLU A 11 -4.82 -15.63 -0.72
CA GLU A 11 -3.47 -16.03 -1.17
C GLU A 11 -2.55 -16.33 0.02
N PHE A 12 -2.89 -15.85 1.22
CA PHE A 12 -2.16 -16.16 2.45
C PHE A 12 -2.59 -17.49 3.11
N ASP A 13 -3.56 -18.20 2.56
CA ASP A 13 -3.95 -19.51 3.09
C ASP A 13 -2.81 -20.52 2.86
N LYS A 14 -2.40 -21.19 3.94
CA LYS A 14 -1.27 -22.12 3.96
C LYS A 14 -1.76 -23.50 4.37
N PHE A 15 -1.11 -24.54 3.85
CA PHE A 15 -1.37 -25.93 4.18
C PHE A 15 -0.04 -26.65 4.43
N ASP A 16 -0.05 -27.64 5.31
CA ASP A 16 1.10 -28.54 5.49
C ASP A 16 1.16 -29.60 4.38
N SER A 17 2.16 -30.48 4.43
CA SER A 17 2.34 -31.58 3.47
C SER A 17 1.20 -32.59 3.47
N MET A 18 0.39 -32.64 4.53
CA MET A 18 -0.77 -33.52 4.67
C MET A 18 -2.08 -32.84 4.24
N GLY A 19 -2.03 -31.56 3.84
CA GLY A 19 -3.21 -30.77 3.47
C GLY A 19 -3.95 -30.15 4.65
N ASN A 20 -3.43 -30.20 5.88
CA ASN A 20 -4.04 -29.51 7.02
C ASN A 20 -3.81 -28.01 6.92
N SER A 21 -4.80 -27.22 7.33
CA SER A 21 -4.69 -25.76 7.31
C SER A 21 -3.71 -25.24 8.37
N ILE A 22 -2.72 -24.47 7.93
CA ILE A 22 -1.77 -23.74 8.78
C ILE A 22 -2.29 -22.32 9.04
N CYS A 23 -1.98 -21.77 10.21
CA CYS A 23 -2.32 -20.40 10.57
C CYS A 23 -1.81 -19.39 9.53
N ARG A 24 -2.74 -18.56 9.00
CA ARG A 24 -2.48 -17.52 8.01
C ARG A 24 -1.51 -16.41 8.48
N ASN A 25 -1.36 -16.22 9.79
CA ASN A 25 -0.50 -15.17 10.32
C ASN A 25 0.94 -15.34 9.84
N THR A 26 1.57 -14.24 9.42
CA THR A 26 2.94 -14.25 8.91
C THR A 26 3.89 -14.70 10.04
N GLY A 27 4.80 -15.62 9.73
CA GLY A 27 5.72 -16.21 10.72
C GLY A 27 5.12 -17.26 11.67
N CYS A 28 3.83 -17.62 11.53
CA CYS A 28 3.21 -18.68 12.34
C CYS A 28 3.08 -19.99 11.55
N GLN A 29 3.53 -21.11 12.14
CA GLN A 29 3.42 -22.46 11.54
C GLN A 29 2.44 -23.40 12.28
N ASN A 30 1.74 -22.88 13.29
CA ASN A 30 0.76 -23.67 14.03
C ASN A 30 -0.44 -24.02 13.17
N LEU A 31 -1.01 -25.21 13.38
CA LEU A 31 -2.28 -25.60 12.77
C LEU A 31 -3.42 -24.66 13.19
N VAL A 32 -4.38 -24.49 12.29
CA VAL A 32 -5.62 -23.77 12.60
C VAL A 32 -6.36 -24.47 13.74
N LYS A 33 -6.93 -23.67 14.65
CA LYS A 33 -7.71 -24.18 15.79
C LYS A 33 -9.12 -23.57 15.78
N TYR A 34 -10.14 -24.40 16.00
CA TYR A 34 -11.51 -23.92 16.21
C TYR A 34 -11.55 -22.99 17.46
N PRO A 35 -12.31 -21.87 17.44
CA PRO A 35 -13.25 -21.40 16.40
C PRO A 35 -12.62 -20.50 15.31
N PHE A 36 -11.30 -20.35 15.27
CA PHE A 36 -10.63 -19.27 14.54
C PHE A 36 -10.39 -19.50 13.05
N ARG A 37 -10.98 -20.56 12.44
CA ARG A 37 -11.09 -20.95 11.00
C ARG A 37 -9.84 -20.89 10.10
N LYS A 38 -9.05 -19.82 10.15
CA LYS A 38 -7.83 -19.55 9.37
C LYS A 38 -6.62 -19.21 10.26
N TYR A 39 -6.81 -19.26 11.57
CA TYR A 39 -5.78 -18.90 12.56
C TYR A 39 -5.71 -19.92 13.69
N CYS A 40 -4.55 -20.03 14.35
CA CYS A 40 -4.38 -20.86 15.54
C CYS A 40 -4.90 -20.19 16.82
N SER A 41 -5.05 -18.85 16.81
CA SER A 41 -5.48 -18.08 17.97
C SER A 41 -6.12 -16.75 17.57
N LYS A 42 -6.88 -16.17 18.51
CA LYS A 42 -7.40 -14.79 18.41
C LYS A 42 -6.27 -13.76 18.25
N GLY A 43 -5.11 -13.99 18.88
CA GLY A 43 -3.94 -13.12 18.77
C GLY A 43 -3.39 -13.08 17.35
N CYS A 44 -3.14 -14.25 16.74
CA CYS A 44 -2.71 -14.37 15.35
C CYS A 44 -3.71 -13.75 14.36
N SER A 45 -5.01 -13.94 14.59
CA SER A 45 -6.06 -13.33 13.76
C SER A 45 -6.01 -11.80 13.82
N LYS A 46 -5.88 -11.22 15.02
CA LYS A 46 -5.78 -9.77 15.21
C LYS A 46 -4.48 -9.20 14.62
N GLN A 47 -3.35 -9.86 14.85
CA GLN A 47 -2.05 -9.42 14.33
C GLN A 47 -2.05 -9.38 12.81
N PHE A 48 -2.42 -10.49 12.17
CA PHE A 48 -2.53 -10.56 10.72
C PHE A 48 -3.54 -9.55 10.19
N GLY A 49 -4.72 -9.45 10.80
CA GLY A 49 -5.75 -8.51 10.40
C GLY A 49 -5.26 -7.06 10.44
N LYS A 50 -4.54 -6.67 11.49
CA LYS A 50 -3.91 -5.34 11.59
C LYS A 50 -2.89 -5.15 10.46
N TRP A 51 -1.91 -6.05 10.35
CA TRP A 51 -0.88 -5.97 9.32
C TRP A 51 -1.46 -5.90 7.90
N TYR A 52 -2.38 -6.81 7.56
CA TYR A 52 -3.02 -6.85 6.23
C TYR A 52 -3.77 -5.56 5.94
N TYR A 53 -4.54 -5.07 6.91
CA TYR A 53 -5.34 -3.87 6.70
C TYR A 53 -4.50 -2.61 6.50
N HIS A 54 -3.38 -2.50 7.21
CA HIS A 54 -2.46 -1.37 7.10
C HIS A 54 -1.59 -1.41 5.84
N ASN A 55 -1.46 -2.57 5.18
CA ASN A 55 -0.60 -2.73 4.01
C ASN A 55 -1.36 -2.92 2.68
N PHE A 56 -2.52 -3.58 2.68
CA PHE A 56 -3.20 -3.98 1.44
C PHE A 56 -4.55 -3.29 1.22
N TYR A 57 -5.08 -2.61 2.24
CA TYR A 57 -6.36 -1.91 2.12
C TYR A 57 -6.14 -0.41 1.85
N TRP A 58 -6.27 0.01 0.60
CA TRP A 58 -5.97 1.37 0.15
C TRP A 58 -6.62 2.47 1.02
N GLU A 59 -7.89 2.31 1.39
CA GLU A 59 -8.57 3.31 2.21
C GLU A 59 -7.99 3.48 3.62
N ARG A 60 -7.37 2.42 4.14
CA ARG A 60 -6.63 2.50 5.40
C ARG A 60 -5.30 3.21 5.19
N VAL A 61 -4.51 2.77 4.20
CA VAL A 61 -3.22 3.36 3.84
C VAL A 61 -3.38 4.87 3.60
N ARG A 62 -4.29 5.24 2.69
CA ARG A 62 -4.67 6.63 2.38
C ARG A 62 -5.04 7.43 3.64
N SER A 63 -5.82 6.82 4.54
CA SER A 63 -6.19 7.47 5.80
C SER A 63 -5.00 7.64 6.76
N ASP A 64 -4.04 6.72 6.77
CA ASP A 64 -2.84 6.81 7.60
C ASP A 64 -1.90 7.89 7.05
N ILE A 65 -1.75 8.02 5.73
CA ILE A 65 -0.98 9.11 5.07
C ILE A 65 -1.58 10.48 5.37
N PHE A 66 -2.90 10.64 5.24
CA PHE A 66 -3.55 11.91 5.56
C PHE A 66 -3.36 12.31 7.02
N LYS A 67 -3.37 11.35 7.95
CA LYS A 67 -3.11 11.59 9.37
C LYS A 67 -1.65 11.95 9.63
N ARG A 68 -0.71 11.21 9.03
CA ARG A 68 0.74 11.49 9.11
C ARG A 68 1.03 12.93 8.69
N ASP A 69 0.43 13.35 7.59
CA ASP A 69 0.64 14.67 6.99
C ASP A 69 -0.23 15.76 7.64
N ASN A 70 -0.97 15.46 8.71
CA ASN A 70 -1.90 16.37 9.39
C ASN A 70 -2.83 17.10 8.40
N TYR A 71 -3.34 16.39 7.39
CA TYR A 71 -4.24 16.92 6.35
C TYR A 71 -3.67 18.14 5.62
N THR A 72 -2.34 18.20 5.50
CA THR A 72 -1.60 19.31 4.92
C THR A 72 -0.97 18.87 3.61
N CYS A 73 -1.15 19.68 2.56
CA CYS A 73 -0.48 19.45 1.28
C CYS A 73 1.04 19.50 1.47
N GLN A 74 1.76 18.45 1.08
CA GLN A 74 3.20 18.35 1.28
C GLN A 74 4.03 19.26 0.37
N ILE A 75 3.41 19.86 -0.65
CA ILE A 75 4.06 20.85 -1.54
C ILE A 75 3.75 22.27 -1.05
N CYS A 76 2.49 22.70 -1.09
CA CYS A 76 2.13 24.09 -0.79
C CYS A 76 1.89 24.38 0.70
N ARG A 77 2.00 23.37 1.57
CA ARG A 77 1.86 23.46 3.04
C ARG A 77 0.51 23.99 3.56
N LYS A 78 -0.50 24.13 2.69
CA LYS A 78 -1.86 24.49 3.09
C LYS A 78 -2.56 23.30 3.76
N LYS A 79 -3.23 23.55 4.88
CA LYS A 79 -4.08 22.58 5.58
C LYS A 79 -5.49 22.57 4.98
N TYR A 80 -6.11 21.40 4.91
CA TYR A 80 -7.44 21.23 4.30
C TYR A 80 -8.42 20.55 5.25
N PRO A 81 -9.73 20.86 5.12
CA PRO A 81 -10.76 20.22 5.91
C PRO A 81 -10.85 18.72 5.56
N TYR A 82 -11.19 17.93 6.57
CA TYR A 82 -11.36 16.50 6.45
C TYR A 82 -12.58 16.06 7.26
N THR A 83 -13.09 14.88 6.93
CA THR A 83 -14.16 14.20 7.68
C THR A 83 -13.77 12.75 7.88
N TYR A 84 -14.45 12.09 8.80
CA TYR A 84 -14.37 10.65 8.96
C TYR A 84 -15.61 9.99 8.34
N ARG A 85 -15.40 8.98 7.50
CA ARG A 85 -16.46 8.06 7.08
C ARG A 85 -16.14 6.69 7.66
N LYS A 86 -16.99 6.20 8.57
CA LYS A 86 -16.67 5.08 9.46
C LYS A 86 -15.37 5.39 10.23
N LYS A 87 -14.30 4.67 9.95
CA LYS A 87 -12.98 4.82 10.59
C LYS A 87 -11.88 5.39 9.68
N PHE A 88 -12.23 5.84 8.46
CA PHE A 88 -11.26 6.37 7.48
C PHE A 88 -11.42 7.88 7.31
N ALA A 89 -10.28 8.56 7.30
CA ALA A 89 -10.24 9.97 6.98
C ALA A 89 -10.47 10.20 5.48
N ARG A 90 -11.24 11.23 5.16
CA ARG A 90 -11.61 11.65 3.81
C ARG A 90 -11.44 13.16 3.73
N SER A 91 -10.99 13.63 2.58
CA SER A 91 -11.04 15.06 2.25
C SER A 91 -11.38 15.17 0.78
N LYS A 92 -12.31 16.07 0.44
CA LYS A 92 -12.69 16.34 -0.96
C LYS A 92 -11.64 17.17 -1.71
N ARG A 93 -10.66 17.72 -0.99
CA ARG A 93 -9.64 18.65 -1.51
C ARG A 93 -8.22 18.08 -1.45
N LEU A 94 -8.04 16.90 -0.87
CA LEU A 94 -6.76 16.21 -0.79
C LEU A 94 -6.81 14.90 -1.55
N GLU A 95 -5.72 14.60 -2.22
CA GLU A 95 -5.40 13.31 -2.84
C GLU A 95 -4.20 12.70 -2.11
N CYS A 96 -4.14 11.37 -2.08
CA CYS A 96 -2.94 10.64 -1.66
C CYS A 96 -2.22 10.19 -2.92
N ASP A 97 -1.09 10.81 -3.18
CA ASP A 97 -0.31 10.69 -4.40
C ASP A 97 0.94 9.86 -4.17
N HIS A 98 1.41 9.19 -5.21
CA HIS A 98 2.71 8.54 -5.21
C HIS A 98 3.80 9.57 -5.52
N ILE A 99 4.87 9.61 -4.72
CA ILE A 99 6.04 10.47 -5.00
C ILE A 99 6.74 10.00 -6.27
N ILE A 100 6.91 8.69 -6.40
CA ILE A 100 7.33 7.99 -7.61
C ILE A 100 6.09 7.38 -8.25
N PRO A 101 5.71 7.75 -9.47
CA PRO A 101 4.48 7.29 -10.11
C PRO A 101 4.34 5.77 -10.10
N ARG A 102 3.13 5.30 -9.77
CA ARG A 102 2.79 3.88 -9.74
C ARG A 102 3.14 3.13 -11.04
N SER A 103 3.10 3.80 -12.20
CA SER A 103 3.46 3.23 -13.50
C SER A 103 4.89 2.67 -13.53
N LEU A 104 5.81 3.26 -12.75
CA LEU A 104 7.24 2.95 -12.79
C LEU A 104 7.64 1.72 -11.97
N TYR A 105 6.70 1.03 -11.32
CA TYR A 105 7.05 -0.09 -10.44
C TYR A 105 7.89 -1.17 -11.14
N LYS A 106 7.57 -1.48 -12.41
CA LYS A 106 8.31 -2.49 -13.19
C LYS A 106 9.74 -2.05 -13.52
N GLU A 107 9.92 -0.78 -13.86
CA GLU A 107 11.22 -0.19 -14.19
C GLU A 107 12.15 -0.15 -12.96
N LEU A 108 11.55 -0.13 -11.77
CA LEU A 108 12.24 -0.25 -10.49
C LEU A 108 12.40 -1.70 -10.00
N GLY A 109 12.16 -2.68 -10.88
CA GLY A 109 12.39 -4.11 -10.61
C GLY A 109 11.29 -4.81 -9.82
N PHE A 110 10.18 -4.15 -9.47
CA PHE A 110 9.06 -4.77 -8.77
C PHE A 110 8.20 -5.65 -9.70
N ARG A 111 7.65 -6.75 -9.16
CA ARG A 111 6.93 -7.79 -9.94
C ARG A 111 5.65 -8.25 -9.24
N PHE A 112 4.70 -8.79 -10.03
CA PHE A 112 3.41 -9.34 -9.58
C PHE A 112 3.23 -10.82 -9.97
N ASP A 113 4.33 -11.58 -10.02
CA ASP A 113 4.41 -12.98 -10.50
C ASP A 113 4.28 -14.03 -9.38
N SER A 114 4.75 -13.74 -8.16
CA SER A 114 4.60 -14.60 -6.98
C SER A 114 3.95 -13.87 -5.81
N LEU A 115 3.38 -14.57 -4.82
CA LEU A 115 2.82 -13.93 -3.63
C LEU A 115 3.85 -13.03 -2.94
N ASP A 116 5.08 -13.50 -2.77
CA ASP A 116 6.15 -12.74 -2.14
C ASP A 116 6.46 -11.47 -2.92
N ASN A 117 6.55 -11.55 -4.25
CA ASN A 117 6.79 -10.38 -5.09
C ASN A 117 5.61 -9.40 -5.06
N LYS A 118 4.36 -9.89 -4.99
CA LYS A 118 3.18 -9.02 -4.83
C LYS A 118 3.18 -8.33 -3.47
N ILE A 119 3.50 -9.04 -2.39
CA ILE A 119 3.64 -8.48 -1.03
C ILE A 119 4.70 -7.39 -1.06
N LYS A 120 5.90 -7.72 -1.52
CA LYS A 120 7.04 -6.81 -1.65
C LYS A 120 6.65 -5.55 -2.41
N THR A 121 6.08 -5.70 -3.60
CA THR A 121 5.68 -4.56 -4.45
C THR A 121 4.63 -3.68 -3.79
N ILE A 122 3.69 -4.27 -3.05
CA ILE A 122 2.68 -3.48 -2.34
C ILE A 122 3.30 -2.76 -1.14
N THR A 123 4.03 -3.47 -0.28
CA THR A 123 4.50 -2.92 0.99
C THR A 123 5.68 -1.97 0.83
N GLU A 124 6.55 -2.19 -0.15
CA GLU A 124 7.77 -1.41 -0.35
C GLU A 124 7.61 -0.31 -1.41
N PHE A 125 6.62 -0.38 -2.29
CA PHE A 125 6.44 0.61 -3.35
C PHE A 125 5.04 1.22 -3.42
N LEU A 126 4.01 0.42 -3.72
CA LEU A 126 2.67 0.96 -4.03
C LEU A 126 1.97 1.56 -2.81
N HIS A 127 2.11 0.95 -1.64
CA HIS A 127 1.51 1.42 -0.39
C HIS A 127 2.58 1.80 0.64
N SER A 128 3.85 1.87 0.23
CA SER A 128 4.92 2.38 1.09
C SER A 128 4.60 3.80 1.50
N HIS A 129 4.66 4.06 2.80
CA HIS A 129 4.42 5.39 3.32
C HIS A 129 5.45 6.40 2.78
N ASP A 130 6.69 5.97 2.58
CA ASP A 130 7.76 6.84 2.09
C ASP A 130 7.60 7.22 0.62
N ASN A 131 6.84 6.42 -0.15
CA ASN A 131 6.47 6.72 -1.52
C ASN A 131 5.09 7.39 -1.64
N LEU A 132 4.40 7.70 -0.53
CA LEU A 132 3.08 8.33 -0.55
C LEU A 132 3.11 9.69 0.13
N ARG A 133 2.31 10.62 -0.38
CA ARG A 133 2.16 11.98 0.17
C ARG A 133 0.75 12.52 0.00
N THR A 134 0.37 13.43 0.87
CA THR A 134 -0.87 14.20 0.77
C THR A 134 -0.67 15.42 -0.12
N LEU A 135 -1.44 15.55 -1.20
CA LEU A 135 -1.43 16.72 -2.08
C LEU A 135 -2.81 17.34 -2.18
N CYS A 136 -2.88 18.67 -2.37
CA CYS A 136 -4.11 19.29 -2.84
C CYS A 136 -4.28 19.08 -4.36
N LYS A 137 -5.51 19.26 -4.86
CA LYS A 137 -5.83 19.06 -6.29
C LYS A 137 -4.92 19.82 -7.24
N GLU A 138 -4.60 21.07 -6.94
CA GLU A 138 -3.77 21.90 -7.82
C GLU A 138 -2.30 21.43 -7.83
N CYS A 139 -1.73 21.12 -6.67
CA CYS A 139 -0.38 20.55 -6.61
C CYS A 139 -0.32 19.17 -7.27
N HIS A 140 -1.35 18.33 -7.11
CA HIS A 140 -1.44 17.03 -7.77
C HIS A 140 -1.43 17.15 -9.30
N LYS A 141 -2.24 18.05 -9.86
CA LYS A 141 -2.20 18.35 -11.31
C LYS A 141 -0.82 18.82 -11.76
N GLY A 142 -0.16 19.68 -10.97
CA GLY A 142 1.19 20.18 -11.25
C GLY A 142 2.21 19.05 -11.39
N VAL A 143 2.26 18.14 -10.42
CA VAL A 143 3.21 17.00 -10.46
C VAL A 143 2.87 16.00 -11.56
N THR A 144 1.58 15.80 -11.88
CA THR A 144 1.18 14.99 -13.04
C THR A 144 1.70 15.59 -14.34
N LYS A 145 1.56 16.91 -14.52
CA LYS A 145 2.05 17.61 -15.71
C LYS A 145 3.58 17.52 -15.82
N GLU A 146 4.30 17.72 -14.72
CA GLU A 146 5.76 17.58 -14.66
C GLU A 146 6.20 16.18 -15.11
N TYR A 147 5.57 15.13 -14.61
CA TYR A 147 5.88 13.75 -15.00
C TYR A 147 5.61 13.49 -16.49
N LEU A 148 4.48 13.94 -17.02
CA LEU A 148 4.12 13.73 -18.43
C LEU A 148 5.02 14.48 -19.41
N GLN A 149 5.74 15.51 -18.96
CA GLN A 149 6.63 16.33 -19.79
C GLN A 149 8.10 15.90 -19.71
N CYS A 150 8.46 15.02 -18.77
CA CYS A 150 9.84 14.62 -18.50
C CYS A 150 10.08 13.18 -18.98
N PRO A 151 11.16 12.90 -19.73
CA PRO A 151 11.59 11.52 -19.97
C PRO A 151 11.80 10.79 -18.65
N THR A 152 11.37 9.52 -18.59
CA THR A 152 11.34 8.76 -17.32
C THR A 152 12.69 8.68 -16.62
N ASP A 153 13.78 8.45 -17.36
CA ASP A 153 15.14 8.36 -16.81
C ASP A 153 15.56 9.66 -16.11
N LEU A 154 15.21 10.80 -16.71
CA LEU A 154 15.48 12.12 -16.13
C LEU A 154 14.61 12.37 -14.89
N TYR A 155 13.34 11.93 -14.92
CA TYR A 155 12.44 12.02 -13.79
C TYR A 155 12.96 11.23 -12.58
N LEU A 156 13.40 9.98 -12.80
CA LEU A 156 13.99 9.12 -11.77
C LEU A 156 15.28 9.71 -11.20
N LYS A 157 16.17 10.20 -12.07
CA LYS A 157 17.41 10.88 -11.67
C LYS A 157 17.14 12.11 -10.79
N ASN A 158 16.15 12.93 -11.14
CA ASN A 158 15.76 14.11 -10.35
C ASN A 158 15.18 13.76 -8.97
N LYS A 159 14.75 12.52 -8.76
CA LYS A 159 14.27 12.01 -7.46
C LYS A 159 15.35 11.27 -6.66
N ASN A 160 16.63 11.32 -7.10
CA ASN A 160 17.76 10.60 -6.50
C ASN A 160 17.53 9.08 -6.43
N LEU A 161 16.81 8.52 -7.40
CA LEU A 161 16.56 7.10 -7.52
C LEU A 161 17.34 6.62 -8.75
N THR A 162 18.60 6.27 -8.56
CA THR A 162 19.37 5.59 -9.61
C THR A 162 18.93 4.14 -9.70
N HIS A 163 18.84 3.61 -10.92
CA HIS A 163 18.64 2.17 -11.14
C HIS A 163 19.63 1.38 -10.27
N VAL A 164 19.09 0.51 -9.42
CA VAL A 164 19.86 -0.52 -8.69
C VAL A 164 19.87 -1.78 -9.55
#